data_AF-A0A124IT65-F1
#
_entry.id   AF-A0A124IT65-F1
#
_cell.length_a   1.000
_cell.length_b   1.000
_cell.length_c   1.000
_cell.angle_alpha   90.00
_cell.angle_beta   90.00
_cell.angle_gamma   90.00
#
_symmetry.space_group_name_H-M   'P 1'
#
loop_
_entity.id
_entity.type
_entity.pdbx_description
1 polymer ?
#
loop_
_entity_poly.entity_id
_entity_poly.type
_entity_poly.pdbx_seq_one_letter_code
_entity_poly.pdbx_strand_id
1 'polypeptide(L)'
;MRGVVLRADGENILLVADTHVGYEAELRLRGIRAVSQTNRLLDDLRRWGEEAGANTLAILGDVKHELPTPRETAAEVRQFLKELARLYERVILIPGNHDGLLDEISQAIEGVYLADGRGVLLDGVRTTLLLHGHAKPRPEDLARADVLIMGHTHPSVSIVDEIGYVSREHAIIKINRIKVI
;
A
#
# COMPACT_ATOMS: atom_id res chain seq x y z
N MET A 1 1.76 -0.76 -10.23
CA MET A 1 1.13 -0.09 -9.07
C MET A 1 0.83 1.36 -9.42
N ARG A 2 -0.18 1.98 -8.80
CA ARG A 2 -0.44 3.42 -8.87
C ARG A 2 -0.58 3.95 -7.44
N GLY A 3 -0.23 5.21 -7.21
CA GLY A 3 -0.35 5.88 -5.91
C GLY A 3 -1.29 7.07 -5.95
N VAL A 4 -1.74 7.50 -4.78
CA VAL A 4 -2.51 8.73 -4.57
C VAL A 4 -1.77 9.61 -3.58
N VAL A 5 -1.74 10.93 -3.79
CA VAL A 5 -1.16 11.85 -2.82
C VAL A 5 -2.28 12.46 -1.97
N LEU A 6 -2.20 12.28 -0.66
CA LEU A 6 -3.05 12.95 0.31
C LEU A 6 -2.30 14.17 0.86
N ARG A 7 -2.93 15.35 0.81
CA ARG A 7 -2.40 16.58 1.40
C ARG A 7 -3.15 16.88 2.68
N ALA A 8 -2.45 16.89 3.81
CA ALA A 8 -3.00 17.15 5.13
C ALA A 8 -2.13 18.20 5.85
N ASP A 9 -2.67 19.40 6.11
CA ASP A 9 -2.08 20.48 6.92
C ASP A 9 -0.54 20.58 6.97
N GLY A 10 0.08 20.75 5.80
CA GLY A 10 1.54 20.92 5.67
C GLY A 10 2.32 19.63 5.41
N GLU A 11 1.65 18.49 5.43
CA GLU A 11 2.19 17.16 5.12
C GLU A 11 1.64 16.66 3.76
N ASN A 12 2.53 16.11 2.94
CA ASN A 12 2.18 15.41 1.72
C ASN A 12 2.46 13.92 1.95
N ILE A 13 1.42 13.11 1.88
CA ILE A 13 1.50 11.67 2.14
C ILE A 13 1.30 10.93 0.82
N LEU A 14 2.30 10.16 0.40
CA LEU A 14 2.15 9.22 -0.70
C LEU A 14 1.43 7.97 -0.20
N LEU A 15 0.28 7.66 -0.78
CA LEU A 15 -0.51 6.47 -0.50
C LEU A 15 -0.33 5.44 -1.62
N VAL A 16 0.07 4.23 -1.26
CA VAL A 16 0.18 3.07 -2.17
C VAL A 16 -0.44 1.86 -1.50
N ALA A 17 -0.71 0.80 -2.25
CA ALA A 17 -1.28 -0.44 -1.71
C ALA A 17 -0.75 -1.65 -2.48
N ASP A 18 -0.80 -2.83 -1.85
CA ASP A 18 -0.61 -4.10 -2.51
C ASP A 18 0.78 -4.24 -3.17
N THR A 19 1.85 -3.93 -2.42
CA THR A 19 3.22 -3.99 -2.94
C THR A 19 3.73 -5.41 -3.16
N HIS A 20 3.20 -6.39 -2.41
CA HIS A 20 3.52 -7.82 -2.51
C HIS A 20 5.02 -8.14 -2.64
N VAL A 21 5.85 -7.49 -1.83
CA VAL A 21 7.30 -7.75 -1.82
C VAL A 21 7.57 -9.24 -1.58
N GLY A 22 8.40 -9.82 -2.45
CA GLY A 22 8.79 -11.23 -2.40
C GLY A 22 7.83 -12.21 -3.11
N TYR A 23 6.83 -11.72 -3.85
CA TYR A 23 5.94 -12.56 -4.68
C TYR A 23 6.71 -13.49 -5.65
N GLU A 24 7.88 -13.06 -6.13
CA GLU A 24 8.72 -13.82 -7.06
C GLU A 24 9.25 -15.12 -6.48
N ALA A 25 9.32 -15.26 -5.15
CA ALA A 25 9.65 -16.54 -4.53
C ALA A 25 8.53 -17.57 -4.75
N GLU A 26 7.26 -17.16 -4.79
CA GLU A 26 6.16 -18.07 -5.15
C GLU A 26 6.29 -18.55 -6.60
N LEU A 27 6.55 -17.61 -7.51
CA LEU A 27 6.73 -17.91 -8.93
C LEU A 27 7.88 -18.94 -9.13
N ARG A 28 8.97 -18.78 -8.38
CA ARG A 28 10.10 -19.72 -8.39
C ARG A 28 9.72 -21.11 -7.89
N LEU A 29 8.91 -21.22 -6.84
CA LEU A 29 8.38 -22.51 -6.37
C LEU A 29 7.50 -23.19 -7.43
N ARG A 30 6.83 -22.41 -8.27
CA ARG A 30 6.04 -22.89 -9.43
C ARG A 30 6.88 -23.14 -10.69
N GLY A 31 8.21 -23.10 -10.60
CA GLY A 31 9.13 -23.35 -11.71
C GLY A 31 9.36 -22.15 -12.64
N ILE A 32 8.81 -20.98 -12.32
CA ILE A 32 9.00 -19.74 -13.10
C ILE A 32 10.25 -19.01 -12.58
N ARG A 33 11.23 -18.79 -13.45
CA ARG A 33 12.41 -17.99 -13.11
C ARG A 33 12.06 -16.50 -13.05
N ALA A 34 11.60 -16.04 -11.90
CA ALA A 34 11.33 -14.64 -11.62
C ALA A 34 12.48 -14.00 -10.84
N VAL A 35 12.90 -12.80 -11.25
CA VAL A 35 13.88 -11.96 -10.55
C VAL A 35 13.12 -10.97 -9.68
N SER A 36 13.58 -10.77 -8.44
CA SER A 36 12.99 -9.79 -7.52
C SER A 36 12.79 -8.42 -8.18
N GLN A 37 11.59 -7.86 -8.02
CA GLN A 37 11.25 -6.50 -8.47
C GLN A 37 11.36 -5.47 -7.34
N THR A 38 11.85 -5.85 -6.16
CA THR A 38 11.89 -4.97 -4.97
C THR A 38 12.67 -3.68 -5.21
N ASN A 39 13.82 -3.73 -5.90
CA ASN A 39 14.60 -2.53 -6.22
C ASN A 39 13.85 -1.59 -7.16
N ARG A 40 13.18 -2.15 -8.18
CA ARG A 40 12.36 -1.36 -9.11
C ARG A 40 11.21 -0.67 -8.37
N LEU A 41 10.58 -1.39 -7.44
CA LEU A 41 9.53 -0.83 -6.58
C LEU A 41 10.06 0.32 -5.71
N LEU A 42 11.26 0.16 -5.12
CA LEU A 42 11.91 1.24 -4.35
C LEU A 42 12.19 2.47 -5.22
N ASP A 43 12.72 2.27 -6.43
CA ASP A 43 12.99 3.37 -7.37
C ASP A 43 11.71 4.10 -7.78
N ASP A 44 10.64 3.35 -8.07
CA ASP A 44 9.32 3.91 -8.38
C ASP A 44 8.76 4.71 -7.20
N LEU A 45 8.80 4.16 -5.98
CA LEU A 45 8.35 4.83 -4.76
C LEU A 45 9.18 6.08 -4.46
N ARG A 46 10.50 6.04 -4.62
CA ARG A 46 11.36 7.21 -4.47
C ARG A 46 10.96 8.31 -5.44
N ARG A 47 10.87 7.99 -6.74
CA ARG A 47 10.52 8.97 -7.77
C ARG A 47 9.14 9.58 -7.50
N TRP A 48 8.14 8.77 -7.19
CA TRP A 48 6.80 9.29 -6.89
C TRP A 48 6.76 10.15 -5.64
N GLY A 49 7.54 9.81 -4.61
CA GLY A 49 7.70 10.63 -3.40
C GLY A 49 8.32 11.99 -3.72
N GLU A 50 9.40 12.01 -4.50
CA GLU A 50 10.08 13.23 -4.95
C GLU A 50 9.15 14.10 -5.81
N GLU A 51 8.45 13.52 -6.80
CA GLU A 51 7.48 14.22 -7.66
C GLU A 51 6.29 14.80 -6.86
N ALA A 52 5.84 14.09 -5.84
CA ALA A 52 4.74 14.50 -4.98
C ALA A 52 5.17 15.53 -3.91
N GLY A 53 6.48 15.69 -3.67
CA GLY A 53 7.00 16.40 -2.50
C GLY A 53 6.54 15.77 -1.18
N ALA A 54 6.43 14.43 -1.16
CA ALA A 54 5.95 13.67 -0.01
C ALA A 54 7.11 13.31 0.94
N ASN A 55 6.94 13.62 2.23
CA ASN A 55 7.86 13.22 3.30
C ASN A 55 7.35 11.98 4.06
N THR A 56 6.09 11.61 3.87
CA THR A 56 5.48 10.42 4.48
C THR A 56 4.95 9.47 3.41
N LEU A 57 5.18 8.18 3.62
CA LEU A 57 4.63 7.08 2.82
C LEU A 57 3.63 6.30 3.68
N ALA A 58 2.45 5.99 3.15
CA ALA A 58 1.55 5.01 3.74
C ALA A 58 1.28 3.86 2.76
N ILE A 59 1.48 2.62 3.22
CA ILE A 59 1.18 1.40 2.46
C ILE A 59 -0.11 0.80 3.03
N LEU A 60 -1.16 0.77 2.21
CA LEU A 60 -2.51 0.33 2.55
C LEU A 60 -2.66 -1.20 2.41
N GLY A 61 -1.78 -1.94 3.08
CA GLY A 61 -1.79 -3.39 3.17
C GLY A 61 -1.18 -4.15 2.01
N ASP A 62 -1.04 -5.45 2.24
CA ASP A 62 -0.35 -6.42 1.41
C ASP A 62 1.05 -5.93 1.02
N VAL A 63 1.79 -5.49 2.06
CA VAL A 63 3.18 -5.02 1.96
C VAL A 63 4.04 -6.14 1.37
N LYS A 64 3.82 -7.36 1.86
CA LYS A 64 4.56 -8.55 1.44
C LYS A 64 3.62 -9.64 0.95
N HIS A 65 4.19 -10.59 0.24
CA HIS A 65 3.47 -11.80 -0.12
C HIS A 65 3.42 -12.82 1.03
N GLU A 66 2.37 -13.64 1.07
CA GLU A 66 2.25 -14.74 2.02
C GLU A 66 2.90 -16.00 1.43
N LEU A 67 3.98 -16.50 2.06
CA LEU A 67 4.73 -17.66 1.59
C LEU A 67 4.93 -18.68 2.72
N PRO A 68 5.04 -19.99 2.40
CA PRO A 68 5.35 -21.04 3.37
C PRO A 68 6.81 -21.05 3.86
N THR A 69 7.71 -20.23 3.31
CA THR A 69 9.12 -20.10 3.76
C THR A 69 9.42 -18.68 4.25
N PRO A 70 9.15 -18.36 5.53
CA PRO A 70 9.17 -17.00 6.05
C PRO A 70 10.53 -16.30 6.02
N ARG A 71 11.66 -17.04 6.07
CA ARG A 71 12.98 -16.46 6.37
C ARG A 71 13.58 -15.63 5.24
N GLU A 72 13.53 -16.11 4.00
CA GLU A 72 14.13 -15.39 2.85
C GLU A 72 13.31 -14.15 2.51
N THR A 73 11.98 -14.30 2.45
CA THR A 73 11.05 -13.20 2.19
C THR A 73 11.10 -12.14 3.30
N ALA A 74 11.21 -12.55 4.57
CA ALA A 74 11.31 -11.59 5.67
C ALA A 74 12.59 -10.74 5.61
N ALA A 75 13.73 -11.29 5.17
CA ALA A 75 14.96 -10.52 5.01
C ALA A 75 14.82 -9.46 3.91
N GLU A 76 14.22 -9.83 2.78
CA GLU A 76 13.94 -8.91 1.67
C GLU A 76 12.96 -7.81 2.08
N VAL A 77 11.85 -8.16 2.72
CA VAL A 77 10.86 -7.18 3.24
C VAL A 77 11.50 -6.27 4.28
N ARG A 78 12.32 -6.80 5.18
CA ARG A 78 13.05 -5.99 6.17
C ARG A 78 13.99 -4.99 5.48
N GLN A 79 14.70 -5.41 4.44
CA GLN A 79 15.57 -4.51 3.68
C GLN A 79 14.75 -3.44 2.95
N PHE A 80 13.65 -3.83 2.31
CA PHE A 80 12.72 -2.91 1.66
C PHE A 80 12.23 -1.83 2.62
N LEU A 81 11.75 -2.20 3.80
CA LEU A 81 11.28 -1.26 4.82
C LEU A 81 12.40 -0.34 5.33
N LYS A 82 13.62 -0.84 5.48
CA LYS A 82 14.78 -0.02 5.86
C LYS A 82 15.13 1.02 4.81
N GLU A 83 15.09 0.66 3.53
CA GLU A 83 15.32 1.64 2.45
C GLU A 83 14.21 2.67 2.41
N LEU A 84 12.94 2.28 2.58
CA LEU A 84 11.83 3.24 2.68
C LEU A 84 12.00 4.22 3.85
N ALA A 85 12.45 3.74 5.02
CA ALA A 85 12.72 4.58 6.18
C ALA A 85 13.89 5.56 5.99
N ARG A 86 14.74 5.37 4.96
CA ARG A 86 15.76 6.34 4.56
C ARG A 86 15.22 7.37 3.57
N LEU A 87 14.18 7.01 2.81
CA LEU A 87 13.58 7.86 1.78
C LEU A 87 12.49 8.78 2.37
N TYR A 88 11.83 8.35 3.43
CA TYR A 88 10.70 9.03 4.05
C TYR A 88 10.96 9.27 5.53
N GLU A 89 10.52 10.41 6.06
CA GLU A 89 10.56 10.72 7.50
C GLU A 89 9.66 9.77 8.30
N ARG A 90 8.57 9.31 7.66
CA ARG A 90 7.59 8.42 8.25
C ARG A 90 7.05 7.42 7.22
N VAL A 91 7.08 6.15 7.57
CA VAL A 91 6.47 5.05 6.80
C VAL A 91 5.37 4.42 7.64
N ILE A 92 4.12 4.55 7.21
CA ILE A 92 2.94 3.98 7.87
C ILE A 92 2.56 2.68 7.14
N LEU A 93 2.51 1.57 7.86
CA LEU A 93 2.07 0.28 7.34
C LEU A 93 0.70 -0.03 7.92
N ILE A 94 -0.32 -0.15 7.08
CA ILE A 94 -1.61 -0.69 7.51
C ILE A 94 -1.65 -2.15 7.09
N PRO A 95 -1.78 -3.12 8.01
CA PRO A 95 -1.73 -4.55 7.65
C PRO A 95 -2.82 -4.95 6.64
N GLY A 96 -2.43 -5.68 5.59
CA GLY A 96 -3.32 -6.44 4.73
C GLY A 96 -3.47 -7.90 5.17
N ASN A 97 -4.23 -8.69 4.41
CA ASN A 97 -4.43 -10.10 4.75
C ASN A 97 -3.21 -10.98 4.43
N HIS A 98 -2.28 -10.52 3.59
CA HIS A 98 -1.02 -11.24 3.31
C HIS A 98 0.12 -10.89 4.27
N ASP A 99 -0.08 -9.95 5.20
CA ASP A 99 0.97 -9.35 6.03
C ASP A 99 1.24 -10.09 7.36
N GLY A 100 1.10 -11.42 7.40
CA GLY A 100 1.44 -12.21 8.58
C GLY A 100 2.90 -12.01 9.04
N LEU A 101 3.14 -11.82 10.34
CA LEU A 101 4.45 -11.50 10.95
C LEU A 101 5.05 -10.14 10.52
N LEU A 102 4.28 -9.27 9.87
CA LEU A 102 4.78 -7.95 9.47
C LEU A 102 5.23 -7.12 10.69
N ASP A 103 4.55 -7.27 11.82
CA ASP A 103 4.92 -6.68 13.12
C ASP A 103 6.33 -7.09 13.56
N GLU A 104 6.65 -8.39 13.53
CA GLU A 104 7.99 -8.89 13.87
C GLU A 104 9.07 -8.38 12.89
N ILE A 105 8.70 -8.19 11.62
CA ILE A 105 9.58 -7.68 10.59
C ILE A 105 9.84 -6.18 10.80
N SER A 106 8.82 -5.39 11.12
CA SER A 106 8.90 -3.92 11.17
C SER A 106 9.33 -3.36 12.53
N GLN A 107 9.08 -4.04 13.65
CA GLN A 107 9.22 -3.51 15.02
C GLN A 107 10.57 -2.86 15.37
N ALA A 108 11.66 -3.26 14.69
CA ALA A 108 13.02 -2.78 14.96
C ALA A 108 13.54 -1.79 13.92
N ILE A 109 12.66 -1.24 13.07
CA ILE A 109 13.03 -0.30 12.01
C ILE A 109 12.50 1.08 12.42
N GLU A 110 13.42 1.97 12.81
CA GLU A 110 13.09 3.36 13.10
C GLU A 110 12.44 4.05 11.89
N GLY A 111 11.43 4.90 12.13
CA GLY A 111 10.68 5.57 11.07
C GLY A 111 9.56 4.72 10.45
N VAL A 112 9.44 3.43 10.79
CA VAL A 112 8.36 2.54 10.32
C VAL A 112 7.34 2.31 11.43
N TYR A 113 6.07 2.58 11.13
CA TYR A 113 4.98 2.53 12.08
C TYR A 113 3.90 1.56 11.58
N LEU A 114 3.65 0.50 12.34
CA LEU A 114 2.56 -0.42 12.06
C LEU A 114 1.26 0.11 12.69
N ALA A 115 0.24 0.30 11.85
CA ALA A 115 -1.10 0.71 12.26
C ALA A 115 -2.00 -0.50 12.59
N ASP A 116 -3.19 -0.23 13.13
CA ASP A 116 -4.23 -1.24 13.32
C ASP A 116 -4.75 -1.72 11.94
N GLY A 117 -4.94 -3.04 11.79
CA GLY A 117 -5.47 -3.63 10.54
C GLY A 117 -6.89 -3.17 10.19
N ARG A 118 -7.63 -2.60 11.15
CA ARG A 118 -8.94 -1.97 10.94
C ARG A 118 -8.85 -0.54 10.41
N GLY A 119 -7.64 -0.02 10.21
CA GLY A 119 -7.36 1.27 9.61
C GLY A 119 -6.83 2.31 10.59
N VAL A 120 -6.50 3.47 10.05
CA VAL A 120 -6.01 4.65 10.77
C VAL A 120 -6.73 5.89 10.31
N LEU A 121 -7.18 6.71 11.25
CA LEU A 121 -7.70 8.05 10.97
C LEU A 121 -6.55 9.05 10.92
N LEU A 122 -6.55 9.84 9.85
CA LEU A 122 -5.72 11.03 9.72
C LEU A 122 -6.61 12.26 9.80
N ASP A 123 -6.27 13.14 10.73
CA ASP A 123 -6.90 14.45 10.86
C ASP A 123 -6.26 15.44 9.87
N GLY A 124 -7.03 16.45 9.46
CA GLY A 124 -6.63 17.49 8.50
C GLY A 124 -7.87 18.23 7.99
N VAL A 125 -7.76 18.89 6.82
CA VAL A 125 -8.92 19.58 6.19
C VAL A 125 -10.15 18.69 6.03
N ARG A 126 -9.94 17.40 5.76
CA ARG A 126 -10.95 16.36 5.78
C ARG A 126 -10.42 15.15 6.52
N THR A 127 -11.16 14.69 7.53
CA THR A 127 -10.79 13.50 8.29
C THR A 127 -10.81 12.30 7.34
N THR A 128 -9.66 11.66 7.17
CA THR A 128 -9.46 10.60 6.17
C THR A 128 -9.15 9.28 6.86
N LEU A 129 -9.97 8.27 6.59
CA LEU A 129 -9.75 6.90 7.04
C LEU A 129 -8.96 6.13 5.98
N LEU A 130 -7.77 5.68 6.35
CA LEU A 130 -6.95 4.79 5.55
C LEU A 130 -7.10 3.36 6.05
N LEU A 131 -7.34 2.40 5.16
CA LEU A 131 -7.44 0.98 5.50
C LEU A 131 -7.03 0.10 4.31
N HIS A 132 -6.70 -1.17 4.54
CA HIS A 132 -6.50 -2.11 3.44
C HIS A 132 -7.83 -2.48 2.76
N GLY A 133 -8.82 -2.95 3.53
CA GLY A 133 -10.14 -3.34 3.02
C GLY A 133 -10.60 -4.75 3.40
N HIS A 134 -9.68 -5.63 3.81
CA HIS A 134 -10.01 -6.99 4.26
C HIS A 134 -10.75 -7.00 5.61
N ALA A 135 -10.39 -6.07 6.51
CA ALA A 135 -10.99 -5.95 7.83
C ALA A 135 -12.02 -4.81 7.88
N LYS A 136 -13.10 -5.02 8.65
CA LYS A 136 -14.11 -3.98 8.87
C LYS A 136 -13.52 -2.86 9.75
N PRO A 137 -13.64 -1.58 9.34
CA PRO A 137 -13.19 -0.48 10.17
C PRO A 137 -14.00 -0.40 11.47
N ARG A 138 -13.49 0.36 12.44
CA ARG A 138 -14.24 0.64 13.66
C ARG A 138 -15.44 1.54 13.32
N PRO A 139 -16.65 1.26 13.82
CA PRO A 139 -17.83 2.09 13.52
C PRO A 139 -17.63 3.57 13.86
N GLU A 140 -16.95 3.86 14.96
CA GLU A 140 -16.59 5.21 15.39
C GLU A 140 -15.65 5.91 14.41
N ASP A 141 -14.68 5.20 13.83
CA ASP A 141 -13.76 5.78 12.85
C ASP A 141 -14.47 6.04 11.53
N LEU A 142 -15.30 5.08 11.08
CA LEU A 142 -16.09 5.22 9.87
C LEU A 142 -17.10 6.38 9.97
N ALA A 143 -17.68 6.60 11.16
CA ALA A 143 -18.62 7.69 11.39
C ALA A 143 -17.95 9.07 11.38
N ARG A 144 -16.68 9.15 11.76
CA ARG A 144 -15.87 10.39 11.76
C ARG A 144 -15.24 10.71 10.41
N ALA A 145 -15.05 9.72 9.54
CA ALA A 145 -14.35 9.88 8.28
C ALA A 145 -15.18 10.63 7.23
N ASP A 146 -14.62 11.71 6.70
CA ASP A 146 -15.14 12.41 5.51
C ASP A 146 -14.76 11.68 4.22
N VAL A 147 -13.59 11.05 4.23
CA VAL A 147 -13.00 10.34 3.09
C VAL A 147 -12.50 8.98 3.56
N LEU A 148 -12.72 7.95 2.74
CA LEU A 148 -12.16 6.62 2.92
C LEU A 148 -11.27 6.29 1.73
N ILE A 149 -10.04 5.85 1.99
CA ILE A 149 -9.08 5.41 0.96
C ILE A 149 -8.64 3.99 1.30
N MET A 150 -8.73 3.09 0.32
CA MET A 150 -8.43 1.66 0.51
C MET A 150 -7.79 0.98 -0.70
N GLY A 151 -7.10 -0.13 -0.43
CA GLY A 151 -6.50 -1.04 -1.42
C GLY A 151 -7.33 -2.31 -1.62
N HIS A 152 -6.66 -3.48 -1.61
CA HIS A 152 -7.21 -4.86 -1.56
C HIS A 152 -8.00 -5.34 -2.79
N THR A 153 -8.84 -4.50 -3.36
CA THR A 153 -9.77 -4.88 -4.44
C THR A 153 -9.11 -4.92 -5.83
N HIS A 154 -7.87 -4.46 -5.94
CA HIS A 154 -7.06 -4.41 -7.17
C HIS A 154 -7.88 -3.89 -8.38
N PRO A 155 -8.48 -2.69 -8.25
CA PRO A 155 -9.36 -2.16 -9.29
C PRO A 155 -8.63 -2.04 -10.63
N SER A 156 -9.26 -2.56 -11.68
CA SER A 156 -8.75 -2.49 -13.04
C SER A 156 -9.87 -2.21 -14.04
N VAL A 157 -9.50 -1.60 -15.16
CA VAL A 157 -10.37 -1.35 -16.31
C VAL A 157 -9.85 -2.13 -17.51
N SER A 158 -10.77 -2.70 -18.29
CA SER A 158 -10.43 -3.35 -19.56
C SER A 158 -10.63 -2.34 -20.68
N ILE A 159 -9.59 -2.11 -21.48
CA ILE A 159 -9.60 -1.23 -22.64
C ILE A 159 -9.58 -2.12 -23.87
N VAL A 160 -10.54 -1.93 -24.76
CA VAL A 160 -10.66 -2.67 -26.01
C VAL A 160 -10.37 -1.72 -27.16
N ASP A 161 -9.44 -2.08 -28.03
CA ASP A 161 -9.14 -1.29 -29.22
C ASP A 161 -10.06 -1.64 -30.41
N GLU A 162 -9.87 -0.95 -31.53
CA GLU A 162 -10.71 -1.09 -32.74
C GLU A 162 -10.64 -2.47 -33.39
N ILE A 163 -9.57 -3.25 -33.14
CA ILE A 163 -9.39 -4.61 -33.67
C ILE A 163 -9.76 -5.70 -32.64
N GLY A 164 -10.25 -5.30 -31.46
CA GLY A 164 -10.72 -6.20 -30.41
C GLY A 164 -9.63 -6.68 -29.45
N TYR A 165 -8.42 -6.11 -29.48
CA TYR A 165 -7.39 -6.40 -28.49
C TYR A 165 -7.78 -5.82 -27.13
N VAL A 166 -7.64 -6.63 -26.08
CA VAL A 166 -8.01 -6.25 -24.71
C VAL A 166 -6.77 -6.03 -23.87
N SER A 167 -6.55 -4.79 -23.41
CA SER A 167 -5.58 -4.48 -22.33
C SER A 167 -6.30 -4.33 -21.00
N ARG A 168 -5.68 -4.77 -19.90
CA ARG A 168 -6.15 -4.50 -18.52
C ARG A 168 -5.21 -3.52 -17.85
N GLU A 169 -5.75 -2.39 -17.43
CA GLU A 169 -5.00 -1.33 -16.75
C GLU A 169 -5.46 -1.17 -15.31
N HIS A 170 -4.53 -0.99 -14.37
CA HIS A 170 -4.88 -0.65 -12.99
C HIS A 170 -5.55 0.74 -12.94
N ALA A 171 -6.57 0.89 -12.11
CA ALA A 171 -7.35 2.12 -12.01
C ALA A 171 -7.42 2.63 -10.57
N ILE A 172 -7.52 3.95 -10.41
CA ILE A 172 -7.94 4.55 -9.13
C ILE A 172 -9.41 4.90 -9.27
N ILE A 173 -10.25 4.32 -8.41
CA ILE A 173 -11.70 4.54 -8.44
C ILE A 173 -12.07 5.54 -7.36
N LYS A 174 -12.59 6.69 -7.76
CA LYS A 174 -13.19 7.68 -6.86
C LYS A 174 -14.70 7.52 -6.87
N ILE A 175 -15.28 7.16 -5.73
CA ILE A 175 -16.73 7.05 -5.55
C ILE A 175 -17.18 8.21 -4.67
N ASN A 176 -18.09 9.04 -5.18
CA ASN A 176 -18.75 10.07 -4.37
C ASN A 176 -20.03 9.47 -3.80
N ARG A 177 -20.18 9.43 -2.48
CA ARG A 177 -21.48 9.14 -1.87
C ARG A 177 -22.39 10.35 -2.01
N ILE A 178 -23.46 10.20 -2.78
CA ILE A 178 -24.59 11.12 -2.70
C ILE A 178 -25.33 10.78 -1.40
N LYS A 179 -25.34 11.70 -0.43
CA LYS A 179 -26.28 11.58 0.69
C LYS A 179 -27.68 11.65 0.11
N VAL A 180 -28.36 10.52 0.02
CA VAL A 180 -29.82 10.51 -0.15
C VAL A 180 -30.37 10.95 1.20
N ILE A 181 -30.93 12.15 1.22
CA ILE A 181 -31.54 12.80 2.40
C ILE A 181 -32.86 12.11 2.71
#